data_AF-A0A2N3GJE1-F1
#
_entry.id   AF-A0A2N3GJE1-F1
#
_cell.length_a   1.000
_cell.length_b   1.000
_cell.length_c   1.000
_cell.angle_alpha   90.00
_cell.angle_beta   90.00
_cell.angle_gamma   90.00
#
_symmetry.space_group_name_H-M   'P 1'
#
loop_
_entity.id
_entity.type
_entity.pdbx_description
1 polymer ?
#
loop_
_entity_poly.entity_id
_entity_poly.type
_entity_poly.pdbx_seq_one_letter_code
_entity_poly.pdbx_strand_id
1 'polypeptide(L)' 'MPEGLNSNLNLNEGSPPRVRPVMGEWGPVDVPNTRTKKRQRWYAIIAAVVALAAVSALGFYMWTILH' A
#
# COMPACT_ATOMS: atom_id res chain seq x y z
N MET A 1 7.52 25.46 16.94
CA MET A 1 7.36 25.57 15.47
C MET A 1 7.65 24.15 14.93
N PRO A 2 7.39 23.73 13.68
CA PRO A 2 7.77 22.38 13.27
C PRO A 2 9.24 22.41 12.85
N GLU A 3 10.13 22.10 13.80
CA GLU A 3 11.59 22.31 13.72
C GLU A 3 12.33 21.29 12.81
N GLY A 4 11.61 20.62 11.90
CA GLY A 4 12.12 19.39 11.25
C GLY A 4 12.03 19.35 9.73
N LEU A 5 11.52 20.38 9.06
CA LEU A 5 11.31 20.35 7.60
C LEU A 5 12.44 21.01 6.78
N ASN A 6 13.47 21.58 7.44
CA ASN A 6 14.53 22.36 6.80
C ASN A 6 15.94 21.87 7.15
N SER A 7 16.12 20.58 7.51
CA SER A 7 17.48 20.04 7.40
C SER A 7 17.78 19.90 5.91
N ASN A 8 18.94 20.36 5.48
CA ASN A 8 19.48 20.04 4.16
C ASN A 8 19.67 18.52 4.12
N LEU A 9 18.61 17.78 3.81
CA LEU A 9 18.53 16.33 3.89
C LEU A 9 19.23 15.70 2.68
N ASN A 10 20.49 16.05 2.52
CA ASN A 10 21.38 15.35 1.63
C ASN A 10 21.85 14.08 2.35
N LEU A 11 21.07 12.99 2.21
CA LEU A 11 21.41 11.67 2.74
C LEU A 11 22.70 11.07 2.12
N ASN A 12 23.28 11.76 1.13
CA ASN A 12 24.50 11.35 0.43
C ASN A 12 25.67 12.30 0.69
N GLU A 13 25.56 13.22 1.66
CA GLU A 13 26.62 14.17 2.00
C GLU A 13 27.83 13.37 2.56
N GLY A 14 28.86 13.18 1.73
CA GLY A 14 30.05 12.38 2.05
C GLY A 14 30.14 11.01 1.35
N SER A 15 29.13 10.60 0.57
CA SER A 15 29.26 9.40 -0.27
C SER A 15 30.13 9.72 -1.50
N PRO A 16 31.11 8.87 -1.87
CA PRO A 16 31.89 9.04 -3.08
C PRO A 16 30.96 9.14 -4.31
N PRO A 17 31.21 10.00 -5.31
CA PRO A 17 30.37 10.13 -6.51
C PRO A 17 30.14 8.83 -7.29
N ARG A 18 30.99 7.83 -7.06
CA ARG A 18 30.95 6.49 -7.66
C ARG A 18 29.97 5.53 -6.97
N VAL A 19 29.56 5.81 -5.73
CA VAL A 19 28.64 4.98 -4.94
C VAL A 19 27.31 5.72 -4.87
N ARG A 20 26.61 5.77 -6.00
CA ARG A 20 25.19 6.12 -6.03
C ARG A 20 24.42 4.81 -5.90
N PRO A 21 23.94 4.44 -4.71
CA PRO A 21 23.17 3.23 -4.57
C PRO A 21 21.95 3.27 -5.47
N VAL A 22 21.62 2.14 -6.07
CA VAL A 22 20.38 2.01 -6.81
C VAL A 22 19.22 2.22 -5.84
N MET A 23 18.13 2.83 -6.31
CA MET A 23 16.94 3.08 -5.49
C MET A 23 16.48 1.77 -4.81
N GLY A 24 16.63 1.68 -3.48
CA GLY A 24 16.29 0.50 -2.69
C GLY A 24 17.47 -0.33 -2.17
N GLU A 25 18.72 -0.03 -2.53
CA GLU A 25 19.91 -0.82 -2.12
C GLU A 25 20.22 -0.76 -0.62
N TRP A 26 19.96 0.38 0.03
CA TRP A 26 20.03 0.55 1.49
C TRP A 26 18.65 0.47 2.15
N GLY A 27 17.62 0.17 1.36
CA GLY A 27 16.25 0.06 1.85
C GLY A 27 16.06 -1.25 2.62
N PRO A 28 15.19 -1.27 3.65
CA PRO A 28 14.88 -2.50 4.37
C PRO A 28 14.35 -3.58 3.42
N VAL A 29 15.03 -4.74 3.41
CA VAL A 29 14.79 -5.85 2.47
C VAL A 29 13.37 -6.41 2.58
N ASP A 30 12.79 -6.37 3.78
CA ASP A 30 11.46 -6.91 4.06
C ASP A 30 10.32 -5.90 3.86
N VAL A 31 10.60 -4.68 3.36
CA VAL A 31 9.54 -3.70 3.13
C VAL A 31 8.93 -3.91 1.75
N PRO A 32 7.61 -4.13 1.67
CA PRO A 32 6.94 -4.30 0.39
C PRO A 32 7.14 -3.08 -0.52
N ASN A 33 7.50 -3.35 -1.78
CA ASN A 33 7.63 -2.32 -2.81
C ASN A 33 6.35 -1.45 -2.89
N THR A 34 6.50 -0.16 -3.21
CA THR A 34 5.40 0.79 -3.39
C THR A 34 4.35 0.30 -4.39
N ARG A 35 4.77 -0.39 -5.45
CA ARG A 35 3.86 -1.04 -6.42
C ARG A 35 3.01 -2.12 -5.78
N THR A 36 3.59 -2.93 -4.89
CA THR A 36 2.89 -3.98 -4.14
C THR A 36 1.87 -3.36 -3.19
N LYS A 37 2.23 -2.30 -2.45
CA LYS A 37 1.29 -1.57 -1.59
C LYS A 37 0.10 -0.99 -2.36
N LYS A 38 0.32 -0.45 -3.57
CA LYS A 38 -0.77 0.05 -4.43
C LYS A 38 -1.73 -1.07 -4.85
N ARG A 39 -1.21 -2.25 -5.21
CA ARG A 39 -2.03 -3.42 -5.58
C ARG A 39 -2.84 -3.95 -4.40
N GLN A 40 -2.23 -4.04 -3.22
CA GLN A 40 -2.89 -4.50 -1.99
C GLN A 40 -4.12 -3.65 -1.64
N ARG A 41 -4.08 -2.33 -1.83
CA ARG A 41 -5.24 -1.45 -1.63
C ARG A 41 -6.42 -1.85 -2.51
N TRP A 42 -6.17 -2.10 -3.79
CA TRP A 42 -7.21 -2.53 -4.72
C TRP A 42 -7.74 -3.93 -4.39
N TYR A 43 -6.87 -4.87 -4.01
CA TYR A 43 -7.33 -6.19 -3.59
C TYR A 43 -8.23 -6.13 -2.36
N ALA A 44 -7.90 -5.32 -1.36
CA ALA A 44 -8.74 -5.14 -0.18
C ALA A 44 -10.11 -4.55 -0.52
N ILE A 45 -10.15 -3.52 -1.36
CA ILE A 45 -11.40 -2.89 -1.82
C ILE A 45 -12.25 -3.91 -2.59
N ILE A 46 -11.67 -4.61 -3.56
CA ILE A 46 -12.39 -5.61 -4.36
C ILE A 46 -12.93 -6.73 -3.47
N ALA A 47 -12.12 -7.25 -2.54
CA ALA A 47 -12.55 -8.30 -1.62
C ALA A 47 -13.74 -7.85 -0.76
N ALA A 48 -13.71 -6.62 -0.24
CA ALA A 48 -14.82 -6.07 0.54
C ALA A 48 -16.11 -5.93 -0.30
N VAL A 49 -16.00 -5.43 -1.53
CA VAL A 49 -17.14 -5.30 -2.44
C VAL A 49 -17.74 -6.66 -2.81
N VAL A 50 -16.90 -7.65 -3.12
CA VAL A 50 -17.37 -9.01 -3.43
C VAL A 50 -18.06 -9.65 -2.22
N ALA A 51 -17.49 -9.51 -1.03
CA ALA A 51 -18.09 -10.05 0.20
C ALA A 51 -19.46 -9.43 0.48
N LEU A 52 -19.57 -8.10 0.36
CA LEU A 52 -20.83 -7.40 0.56
C LEU A 52 -21.88 -7.83 -0.48
N ALA A 53 -21.50 -7.90 -1.76
CA ALA A 53 -22.39 -8.37 -2.81
C ALA A 53 -22.88 -9.81 -2.57
N ALA A 54 -22.01 -10.70 -2.10
CA ALA A 54 -22.38 -12.07 -1.77
C ALA A 54 -23.40 -12.15 -0.63
N VAL A 55 -23.19 -11.40 0.46
CA VAL A 55 -24.14 -11.36 1.58
C VAL A 55 -25.48 -10.77 1.15
N SER A 56 -25.48 -9.68 0.38
CA SER A 56 -26.71 -9.08 -0.15
C SER A 56 -27.46 -10.02 -1.08
N ALA A 57 -26.76 -10.71 -1.98
CA ALA A 57 -27.36 -11.67 -2.90
C ALA A 57 -27.98 -12.86 -2.16
N LEU A 58 -27.28 -13.38 -1.15
CA LEU A 58 -27.81 -14.44 -0.28
C LEU A 58 -29.09 -13.96 0.45
N GLY A 59 -29.07 -12.75 1.02
CA GLY A 59 -30.23 -12.19 1.70
C GLY A 59 -31.43 -12.01 0.76
N PHE A 60 -31.19 -11.52 -0.46
CA PHE A 60 -32.23 -11.40 -1.48
C PHE A 60 -32.81 -12.76 -1.87
N TYR A 61 -31.95 -13.75 -2.11
CA TYR A 61 -32.37 -15.11 -2.43
C TYR A 61 -33.26 -15.71 -1.33
N MET A 62 -32.86 -15.55 -0.06
CA MET A 62 -33.68 -16.00 1.07
C MET A 62 -35.04 -15.28 1.12
N TRP A 63 -35.07 -13.98 0.85
CA TRP A 63 -36.32 -13.22 0.78
C TRP A 63 -37.26 -13.74 -0.31
N THR A 64 -36.74 -14.10 -1.49
CA THR A 64 -37.56 -14.63 -2.59
C THR A 64 -38.16 -16.02 -2.33
N ILE A 65 -37.66 -16.76 -1.34
CA ILE A 65 -38.18 -18.10 -0.98
C ILE A 65 -39.12 -18.04 0.22
N LEU A 66 -38.88 -17.10 1.14
CA LEU A 66 -39.64 -16.96 2.38
C LEU A 66 -40.91 -16.10 2.24
N HIS A 67 -41.13 -15.50 1.06
CA HIS A 67 -42.29 -14.71 0.73
C HIS A 67 -42.98 -15.26 -0.52
#